data_AF-A0A1Q7VW47-F1
#
_entry.id   AF-A0A1Q7VW47-F1
#
_cell.length_a   1.000
_cell.length_b   1.000
_cell.length_c   1.000
_cell.angle_alpha   90.00
_cell.angle_beta   90.00
_cell.angle_gamma   90.00
#
_symmetry.space_group_name_H-M   'P 1'
#
loop_
_entity.id
_entity.type
_entity.pdbx_description
1 polymer ?
#
loop_
_entity_poly.entity_id
_entity_poly.type
_entity_poly.pdbx_seq_one_letter_code
_entity_poly.pdbx_strand_id
1 'polypeptide(L)'
;MRSIIDMRPVHHRVEDRIRTHVLLCWLVLLLIRIAETRTGQRWPAIRDELQRLHLGTFTSPAGSFRQRTELTTGQKKILAALGRPEPCRVFEATTPVTP
;
A
#
# COMPACT_ATOMS: atom_id res chain seq x y z
N MET A 1 -2.08 54.60 15.18
CA MET A 1 -2.71 53.39 15.72
C MET A 1 -1.96 52.17 15.20
N ARG A 2 -1.18 51.49 16.04
CA ARG A 2 -0.48 50.25 15.67
C ARG A 2 -1.44 49.08 15.91
N SER A 3 -1.86 48.40 14.85
CA SER A 3 -2.52 47.10 14.98
C SER A 3 -1.44 46.08 15.28
N ILE A 4 -1.34 45.67 16.54
CA ILE A 4 -0.51 44.54 16.96
C ILE A 4 -1.32 43.31 16.56
N ILE A 5 -1.10 42.83 15.34
CA ILE A 5 -1.60 41.52 14.92
C ILE A 5 -0.90 40.52 15.84
N ASP A 6 -1.67 39.90 16.72
CA ASP A 6 -1.25 38.77 17.55
C ASP A 6 -1.06 37.56 16.62
N MET A 7 0.07 37.59 15.90
CA MET A 7 0.47 36.48 15.06
C MET A 7 0.93 35.40 16.04
N ARG A 8 -0.01 34.52 16.42
CA ARG A 8 0.31 33.27 17.12
C ARG A 8 1.55 32.70 16.47
N PRO A 9 2.58 32.28 17.22
CA PRO A 9 3.82 31.79 16.65
C PRO A 9 3.46 30.65 15.70
N VAL A 10 3.56 30.93 14.40
CA VAL A 10 3.22 29.92 13.42
C VAL A 10 4.43 29.00 13.39
N HIS A 11 4.30 27.84 14.02
CA HIS A 11 5.29 26.76 13.98
C HIS A 11 5.40 26.20 12.55
N HIS A 12 5.78 27.03 11.58
CA HIS A 12 5.91 26.70 10.16
C HIS A 12 7.31 26.17 9.80
N ARG A 13 8.24 26.09 10.75
CA ARG A 13 9.52 25.39 10.60
C ARG A 13 9.68 24.36 11.71
N VAL A 14 8.82 23.35 11.68
CA VAL A 14 8.97 22.17 12.54
C VAL A 14 10.06 21.32 11.89
N GLU A 15 11.32 21.51 12.30
CA GLU A 15 12.47 20.71 11.84
C GLU A 15 12.18 19.20 11.90
N ASP A 16 11.36 18.76 12.85
CA ASP A 16 10.92 17.37 12.98
C ASP A 16 10.12 16.87 11.78
N ARG A 17 9.30 17.71 11.12
CA ARG A 17 8.56 17.32 9.91
C ARG A 17 9.51 17.08 8.73
N ILE A 18 10.53 17.93 8.59
CA ILE A 18 11.56 17.79 7.56
C ILE A 18 12.34 16.51 7.82
N ARG A 19 12.80 16.30 9.06
CA ARG A 19 13.51 15.07 9.45
C ARG A 19 12.69 13.82 9.18
N THR A 20 11.41 13.83 9.57
CA THR A 20 10.50 12.70 9.36
C THR A 20 10.31 12.42 7.87
N HIS A 21 10.06 13.45 7.06
CA HIS A 21 9.88 13.27 5.62
C HIS A 21 11.14 12.73 4.93
N VAL A 22 12.32 13.28 5.27
CA VAL A 22 13.60 12.79 4.71
C VAL A 22 13.85 11.34 5.11
N LEU A 23 13.61 10.98 6.37
CA LEU A 23 13.75 9.59 6.84
C LEU A 23 12.78 8.65 6.13
N LEU A 24 11.52 9.06 5.94
CA LEU A 24 10.53 8.30 5.19
C LEU A 24 10.93 8.14 3.72
N CYS A 25 11.40 9.21 3.07
CA CYS A 25 11.88 9.17 1.69
C CYS A 25 13.09 8.23 1.55
N TRP A 26 14.04 8.30 2.47
CA TRP A 26 15.18 7.38 2.48
C TRP A 26 14.73 5.93 2.67
N LEU A 27 13.82 5.66 3.61
CA LEU A 27 13.28 4.32 3.83
C LEU A 27 12.55 3.78 2.59
N VAL A 28 11.75 4.62 1.92
CA VAL A 28 11.07 4.26 0.68
C VAL A 28 12.08 3.93 -0.42
N LEU A 29 13.11 4.75 -0.62
CA LEU A 29 14.16 4.50 -1.61
C LEU A 29 14.93 3.21 -1.32
N LEU A 30 15.22 2.92 -0.05
CA LEU A 30 15.84 1.69 0.38
C LEU A 30 14.96 0.47 0.07
N LEU A 31 13.67 0.53 0.40
CA LEU A 31 12.71 -0.54 0.11
C LEU A 31 12.59 -0.79 -1.39
N ILE A 32 12.53 0.28 -2.19
CA ILE A 32 12.55 0.18 -3.66
C ILE A 32 13.81 -0.56 -4.12
N ARG A 33 15.00 -0.17 -3.63
CA ARG A 33 16.26 -0.82 -4.02
C ARG A 33 16.34 -2.29 -3.61
N ILE A 34 15.80 -2.66 -2.45
CA ILE A 34 15.70 -4.06 -2.02
C ILE A 34 14.81 -4.84 -2.98
N ALA A 35 13.64 -4.29 -3.34
CA ALA A 35 12.71 -4.93 -4.26
C ALA A 35 13.33 -5.11 -5.65
N GLU A 36 13.98 -4.08 -6.19
CA GLU A 36 14.66 -4.16 -7.50
C GLU A 36 15.79 -5.20 -7.48
N THR A 37 16.63 -5.20 -6.43
CA THR A 37 17.75 -6.15 -6.30
C THR A 37 17.27 -7.60 -6.20
N ARG A 38 16.20 -7.86 -5.44
CA ARG A 38 15.70 -9.22 -5.25
C ARG A 38 14.94 -9.76 -6.46
N THR A 39 14.23 -8.90 -7.18
CA THR A 39 13.37 -9.31 -8.30
C THR A 39 14.06 -9.22 -9.66
N GLY A 40 15.17 -8.47 -9.77
CA GLY A 40 15.84 -8.16 -11.03
C GLY A 40 15.04 -7.21 -11.94
N GLN A 41 13.94 -6.63 -11.44
CA GLN A 41 13.05 -5.76 -12.20
C GLN A 41 13.15 -4.32 -11.70
N ARG A 42 12.87 -3.36 -12.59
CA ARG A 42 12.77 -1.94 -12.19
C ARG A 42 11.48 -1.67 -11.42
N TRP A 43 11.53 -0.72 -10.49
CA TRP A 43 10.39 -0.36 -9.65
C TRP A 43 9.06 -0.12 -10.39
N PRO A 44 9.02 0.61 -11.53
CA PRO A 44 7.77 0.81 -12.25
C PRO A 44 7.14 -0.51 -12.71
N ALA A 45 7.93 -1.48 -13.17
CA ALA A 45 7.42 -2.78 -13.60
C ALA A 45 6.84 -3.58 -12.43
N ILE A 46 7.54 -3.60 -11.28
CA ILE A 46 7.07 -4.26 -10.06
C ILE A 46 5.75 -3.63 -9.60
N ARG A 47 5.70 -2.30 -9.52
CA ARG A 47 4.52 -1.55 -9.12
C ARG A 47 3.35 -1.82 -10.06
N ASP A 48 3.56 -1.70 -11.36
CA ASP A 48 2.49 -1.85 -12.34
C ASP A 48 1.92 -3.27 -12.36
N GLU A 49 2.74 -4.29 -12.09
CA GLU A 49 2.30 -5.68 -11.95
C GLU A 49 1.48 -5.90 -10.67
N LEU A 50 1.99 -5.44 -9.52
CA LEU A 50 1.32 -5.64 -8.23
C LEU A 50 0.07 -4.76 -8.08
N GLN A 51 0.04 -3.57 -8.67
CA GLN A 51 -1.11 -2.67 -8.63
C GLN A 51 -2.35 -3.27 -9.32
N ARG A 52 -2.18 -4.24 -10.23
CA ARG A 52 -3.29 -4.96 -10.86
C ARG A 52 -3.97 -5.98 -9.95
N LEU A 53 -3.36 -6.33 -8.81
CA LEU A 53 -3.98 -7.20 -7.83
C LEU A 53 -5.03 -6.43 -7.04
N HIS A 54 -6.31 -6.76 -7.26
CA HIS A 54 -7.43 -6.08 -6.62
C HIS A 54 -8.24 -7.05 -5.77
N LEU A 55 -8.96 -6.50 -4.78
CA LEU A 55 -9.93 -7.21 -3.96
C LEU A 55 -11.34 -6.88 -4.45
N GLY A 56 -12.02 -7.86 -5.05
CA GLY A 56 -13.42 -7.75 -5.46
C GLY A 56 -14.36 -8.10 -4.30
N THR A 57 -15.42 -7.32 -4.14
CA THR A 57 -16.53 -7.63 -3.23
C THR A 57 -17.70 -8.16 -4.04
N PHE A 58 -18.15 -9.36 -3.73
CA PHE A 58 -19.26 -10.03 -4.37
C PHE A 58 -20.41 -10.16 -3.37
N THR A 59 -21.57 -9.66 -3.73
CA THR A 59 -22.77 -9.71 -2.89
C THR A 59 -23.85 -10.50 -3.61
N SER A 60 -24.45 -11.45 -2.90
CA SER A 60 -25.55 -12.27 -3.39
C SER A 60 -26.62 -12.41 -2.29
N PRO A 61 -27.85 -12.86 -2.63
CA PRO A 61 -28.86 -13.20 -1.62
C PRO A 61 -28.39 -14.27 -0.63
N ALA A 62 -27.44 -15.11 -1.04
CA ALA A 62 -26.81 -16.13 -0.21
C ALA A 62 -25.64 -15.60 0.64
N GLY A 63 -25.47 -14.28 0.75
CA GLY A 63 -24.39 -13.64 1.51
C GLY A 63 -23.38 -12.90 0.63
N SER A 64 -22.36 -12.34 1.28
CA SER A 64 -21.29 -11.57 0.62
C SER A 64 -19.92 -12.19 0.84
N PHE A 65 -19.03 -12.06 -0.13
CA PHE A 65 -17.64 -12.47 0.04
C PHE A 65 -16.68 -11.52 -0.66
N ARG A 66 -15.45 -11.46 -0.15
CA ARG A 66 -14.36 -10.62 -0.69
C ARG A 66 -13.26 -11.53 -1.20
N GLN A 67 -13.00 -11.47 -2.50
CA GLN A 67 -12.02 -12.32 -3.17
C GLN A 67 -11.04 -11.49 -3.99
N ARG A 68 -9.75 -11.77 -3.88
CA ARG A 68 -8.76 -11.14 -4.78
C ARG A 68 -8.87 -11.67 -6.20
N THR A 69 -8.39 -10.89 -7.15
CA THR A 69 -8.15 -11.35 -8.52
C THR A 69 -7.19 -12.54 -8.56
N GLU A 70 -7.27 -13.32 -9.63
CA GLU A 70 -6.29 -14.37 -9.89
C GLU A 70 -4.88 -13.78 -10.00
N LEU A 71 -3.90 -14.47 -9.41
CA LEU A 71 -2.51 -14.02 -9.46
C LEU A 71 -1.92 -14.35 -10.83
N THR A 72 -1.36 -13.34 -11.48
CA THR A 72 -0.57 -13.54 -12.70
C THR A 72 0.74 -14.26 -12.38
N THR A 73 1.34 -14.91 -13.38
CA THR A 73 2.68 -15.50 -13.24
C THR A 73 3.72 -14.46 -12.83
N GLY A 74 3.58 -13.20 -13.27
CA GLY A 74 4.44 -12.09 -12.87
C GLY A 74 4.34 -11.77 -11.39
N GLN A 75 3.11 -11.66 -10.85
CA GLN A 75 2.86 -11.41 -9.44
C GLN A 75 3.42 -12.54 -8.56
N LYS A 76 3.22 -13.80 -8.96
CA LYS A 76 3.78 -14.97 -8.25
C LYS A 76 5.31 -14.93 -8.18
N LYS A 77 5.97 -14.63 -9.30
CA LYS A 77 7.43 -14.50 -9.37
C LYS A 77 7.93 -13.38 -8.45
N ILE A 78 7.27 -12.23 -8.46
CA ILE A 78 7.63 -11.09 -7.59
C ILE A 78 7.49 -11.48 -6.11
N LEU A 79 6.35 -12.07 -5.71
CA LEU A 79 6.11 -12.49 -4.33
C LEU A 79 7.14 -13.53 -3.86
N ALA A 80 7.43 -14.54 -4.70
CA ALA A 80 8.44 -15.55 -4.40
C ALA A 80 9.84 -14.95 -4.26
N ALA A 81 10.26 -14.06 -5.16
CA ALA A 81 11.56 -13.38 -5.09
C ALA A 81 11.70 -12.49 -3.84
N LEU A 82 10.58 -11.92 -3.36
CA LEU A 82 10.53 -11.14 -2.12
C LEU A 82 10.44 -12.02 -0.86
N GLY A 83 10.30 -13.34 -1.01
CA GLY A 83 10.11 -14.28 0.11
C GLY A 83 8.75 -14.12 0.79
N ARG A 84 7.72 -13.72 0.05
CA ARG A 84 6.35 -13.51 0.56
C ARG A 84 5.42 -14.64 0.08
N PRO A 85 4.57 -15.18 0.98
CA PRO A 85 3.56 -16.14 0.55
C PRO A 85 2.53 -15.49 -0.37
N GLU A 86 1.87 -16.30 -1.19
CA GLU A 86 0.72 -15.82 -1.95
C GLU A 86 -0.39 -15.37 -0.98
N PRO A 87 -1.01 -14.19 -1.20
CA PRO A 87 -2.13 -13.75 -0.37
C PRO A 87 -3.29 -14.75 -0.44
N CYS A 88 -4.08 -14.88 0.64
CA CYS A 88 -5.31 -15.68 0.63
C CYS A 88 -6.23 -15.26 -0.52
N ARG A 89 -6.85 -16.24 -1.20
CA ARG A 89 -7.76 -15.95 -2.32
C ARG A 89 -9.05 -15.29 -1.83
N VAL A 90 -9.68 -15.85 -0.80
CA VAL A 90 -10.87 -15.30 -0.16
C VAL A 90 -10.45 -14.70 1.18
N PHE A 91 -10.82 -13.44 1.39
CA PHE A 91 -10.49 -12.68 2.60
C PHE A 91 -11.60 -12.77 3.65
N GLU A 92 -12.84 -12.72 3.20
CA GLU A 92 -14.01 -12.64 4.07
C GLU A 92 -15.19 -13.28 3.35
N ALA A 93 -16.01 -14.04 4.08
CA ALA A 93 -17.25 -14.61 3.60
C ALA A 93 -18.29 -14.53 4.72
N THR A 94 -19.38 -13.83 4.43
CA THR A 94 -20.50 -13.61 5.35
C THR A 94 -21.71 -14.35 4.81
N THR A 95 -22.24 -15.27 5.61
CA THR A 95 -23.51 -15.95 5.33
C THR A 95 -24.67 -14.97 5.55
N PRO A 96 -25.81 -15.13 4.86
CA PRO A 96 -26.92 -14.22 5.03
C PRO A 96 -27.45 -14.37 6.46
N VAL A 97 -27.65 -13.23 7.13
CA VAL A 97 -28.32 -13.22 8.43
C VAL A 97 -29.76 -13.65 8.16
N THR A 98 -30.10 -14.86 8.57
CA THR A 98 -31.49 -15.36 8.52
C THR A 98 -32.26 -14.64 9.65
N PRO A 99 -33.46 -14.09 9.39
CA PRO A 99 -34.22 -13.33 10.39
C PRO A 99 -34.62 -14.17 11.61
#